data_AF-A0A7K0R9E3-F1
#
_entry.id   AF-A0A7K0R9E3-F1
#
_cell.length_a   1.000
_cell.length_b   1.000
_cell.length_c   1.000
_cell.angle_alpha   90.00
_cell.angle_beta   90.00
_cell.angle_gamma   90.00
#
_symmetry.space_group_name_H-M   'P 1'
#
loop_
_entity.id
_entity.type
_entity.pdbx_description
1 polymer ?
#
loop_
_entity_poly.entity_id
_entity_poly.type
_entity_poly.pdbx_seq_one_letter_code
_entity_poly.pdbx_strand_id
1 'polypeptide(L)'
;MSTALRPLLTAVVSLVAALLLVAASARAQEPARVPDGVSVASVELGGLTLDEATARLGAELAPRFSAPVVIRAAGRRFVLQAARARVRFDAAATARRALTATHSDVTPQVGGAGGAGIVLLPTVRHARLAVRAFAAQIAARVGREPRNAELILGVRRQRVRRARLGVQVDSRRLAAAIDQVLDDPTAPRFVEQRVKRTRPAVNANDIRAANRTIITVSKRDFTLRLFQDLKLRKSYRVAVGQPIYPTPNGTFRISDKQIDPVWSVPNSPWAGELGGSRVAGGSASNPLKARWMGIVNGVGIHGTGDDWSIGSAASHGCIRMHVWDVKDLYPRVPVGTIVLIR
;
A
#
# COMPACT_ATOMS: atom_id res chain seq x y z
N MET A 1 85.54 40.76 -65.20
CA MET A 1 84.58 39.67 -65.48
C MET A 1 84.75 38.61 -64.40
N SER A 2 83.66 38.07 -63.85
CA SER A 2 83.62 37.32 -62.56
C SER A 2 83.71 38.28 -61.36
N THR A 3 82.88 38.29 -60.32
CA THR A 3 82.20 37.25 -59.54
C THR A 3 81.14 37.95 -58.66
N ALA A 4 79.82 37.79 -58.88
CA ALA A 4 78.84 38.29 -57.88
C ALA A 4 77.42 37.71 -57.95
N LEU A 5 77.04 36.87 -58.92
CA LEU A 5 75.64 36.41 -59.06
C LEU A 5 75.32 35.04 -58.43
N ARG A 6 76.30 34.31 -57.89
CA ARG A 6 76.07 32.95 -57.36
C ARG A 6 75.44 32.84 -55.96
N PRO A 7 75.61 33.76 -54.98
CA PRO A 7 75.07 33.54 -53.63
C PRO A 7 73.60 33.95 -53.46
N LEU A 8 73.06 34.82 -54.33
CA LEU A 8 71.67 35.27 -54.24
C LEU A 8 70.67 34.21 -54.74
N LEU A 9 71.01 33.48 -55.80
CA LEU A 9 70.16 32.41 -56.34
C LEU A 9 70.06 31.22 -55.38
N THR A 10 71.13 30.87 -54.66
CA THR A 10 71.10 29.80 -53.64
C THR A 10 70.28 30.19 -52.41
N ALA A 11 70.30 31.47 -52.00
CA ALA A 11 69.49 31.95 -50.88
C ALA A 11 67.99 31.98 -51.21
N VAL A 12 67.61 32.41 -52.42
CA VAL A 12 66.21 32.43 -52.86
C VAL A 12 65.68 31.01 -53.08
N VAL A 13 66.47 30.10 -53.67
CA VAL A 13 66.05 28.70 -53.82
C VAL A 13 65.92 28.00 -52.47
N SER A 14 66.77 28.32 -51.49
CA SER A 14 66.67 27.77 -50.13
C SER A 14 65.47 28.32 -49.36
N LEU A 15 65.12 29.60 -49.56
CA LEU A 15 63.94 30.22 -48.96
C LEU A 15 62.65 29.68 -49.59
N VAL A 16 62.62 29.48 -50.91
CA VAL A 16 61.48 28.86 -51.61
C VAL A 16 61.37 27.38 -51.23
N ALA A 17 62.47 26.65 -51.08
CA ALA A 17 62.46 25.28 -50.59
C ALA A 17 62.00 25.21 -49.11
N ALA A 18 62.42 26.14 -48.26
CA ALA A 18 61.95 26.22 -46.87
C ALA A 18 60.46 26.60 -46.77
N LEU A 19 59.97 27.52 -47.61
CA LEU A 19 58.53 27.82 -47.71
C LEU A 19 57.74 26.65 -48.29
N LEU A 20 58.29 25.89 -49.23
CA LEU A 20 57.66 24.67 -49.77
C LEU A 20 57.67 23.52 -48.73
N LEU A 21 58.67 23.44 -47.85
CA LEU A 21 58.69 22.50 -46.72
C LEU A 21 57.70 22.91 -45.61
N VAL A 22 57.49 24.21 -45.37
CA VAL A 22 56.45 24.72 -44.47
C VAL A 22 55.05 24.52 -45.07
N ALA A 23 54.89 24.67 -46.39
CA ALA A 23 53.64 24.37 -47.08
C ALA A 23 53.33 22.87 -47.16
N ALA A 24 54.35 22.00 -47.25
CA ALA A 24 54.18 20.55 -47.26
C ALA A 24 53.88 19.94 -45.87
N SER A 25 54.26 20.64 -44.78
CA SER A 25 53.90 20.26 -43.40
C SER A 25 52.55 20.80 -42.96
N ALA A 26 51.97 21.73 -43.72
CA ALA A 26 50.57 22.13 -43.64
C ALA A 26 49.68 21.39 -44.67
N ARG A 27 50.00 20.11 -44.97
CA ARG A 27 48.94 19.17 -45.35
C ARG A 27 47.98 19.16 -44.16
N ALA A 28 46.88 19.91 -44.29
CA ALA A 28 45.77 19.88 -43.35
C ALA A 28 45.42 18.40 -43.15
N GLN A 29 45.84 17.85 -42.02
CA GLN A 29 45.46 16.50 -41.60
C GLN A 29 43.94 16.50 -41.67
N GLU A 30 43.35 15.73 -42.58
CA GLU A 30 41.90 15.71 -42.70
C GLU A 30 41.31 15.41 -41.32
N PRO A 31 40.31 16.20 -40.87
CA PRO A 31 39.76 16.01 -39.54
C PRO A 31 39.24 14.58 -39.44
N ALA A 32 39.63 13.89 -38.36
CA ALA A 32 39.22 12.51 -38.13
C ALA A 32 37.70 12.39 -38.21
N ARG A 33 37.22 11.38 -38.94
CA ARG A 33 35.79 11.11 -39.17
C ARG A 33 35.36 9.84 -38.47
N VAL A 34 34.11 9.83 -38.03
CA VAL A 34 33.47 8.65 -37.45
C VAL A 34 33.42 7.55 -38.53
N PRO A 35 33.83 6.31 -38.20
CA PRO A 35 33.76 5.19 -39.14
C PRO A 35 32.36 4.98 -39.71
N ASP A 36 32.29 4.53 -40.96
CA ASP A 36 31.03 4.25 -41.63
C ASP A 36 30.24 3.15 -40.90
N GLY A 37 28.91 3.29 -40.86
CA GLY A 37 28.02 2.34 -40.18
C GLY A 37 27.98 2.46 -38.66
N VAL A 38 28.63 3.46 -38.05
CA VAL A 38 28.47 3.76 -36.62
C VAL A 38 27.16 4.51 -36.37
N SER A 39 26.35 4.02 -35.44
CA SER A 39 25.12 4.67 -35.01
C SER A 39 24.95 4.68 -33.49
N VAL A 40 24.22 5.67 -32.98
CA VAL A 40 23.91 5.83 -31.55
C VAL A 40 22.42 5.99 -31.38
N ALA A 41 21.75 5.05 -30.70
CA ALA A 41 20.31 5.13 -30.45
C ALA A 41 19.48 5.47 -31.72
N SER A 42 19.83 4.82 -32.82
CA SER A 42 19.25 5.00 -34.17
C SER A 42 19.61 6.31 -34.89
N VAL A 43 20.61 7.05 -34.41
CA VAL A 43 21.19 8.22 -35.09
C VAL A 43 22.47 7.79 -35.80
N GLU A 44 22.48 7.84 -37.14
CA GLU A 44 23.64 7.52 -37.96
C GLU A 44 24.72 8.61 -37.87
N LEU A 45 25.97 8.21 -37.63
CA LEU A 45 27.10 9.13 -37.44
C LEU A 45 28.26 8.94 -38.45
N GLY A 46 28.22 7.90 -39.27
CA GLY A 46 29.30 7.60 -40.23
C GLY A 46 29.66 8.79 -41.12
N GLY A 47 30.97 8.99 -41.34
CA GLY A 47 31.53 10.07 -42.16
C GLY A 47 31.54 11.45 -41.51
N LEU A 48 30.90 11.64 -40.35
CA LEU A 48 30.85 12.94 -39.66
C LEU A 48 32.16 13.23 -38.92
N THR A 49 32.56 14.50 -38.89
CA THR A 49 33.60 14.99 -37.96
C THR A 49 33.07 14.98 -36.51
N LEU A 50 33.97 15.14 -35.53
CA LEU A 50 33.59 15.17 -34.12
C LEU A 50 32.54 16.26 -33.80
N ASP A 51 32.70 17.45 -34.37
CA ASP A 51 31.80 18.58 -34.13
C ASP A 51 30.44 18.37 -34.80
N GLU A 52 30.43 17.87 -36.05
CA GLU A 52 29.20 17.50 -36.77
C GLU A 52 28.44 16.38 -36.03
N ALA A 53 29.14 15.33 -35.60
CA ALA A 53 28.56 14.23 -34.83
C ALA A 53 28.00 14.73 -33.48
N THR A 54 28.73 15.61 -32.78
CA THR A 54 28.27 16.20 -31.52
C THR A 54 27.01 17.04 -31.72
N ALA A 55 26.99 17.89 -32.76
CA ALA A 55 25.84 18.73 -33.08
C ALA A 55 24.61 17.87 -33.45
N ARG A 56 24.80 16.84 -34.28
CA ARG A 56 23.73 15.92 -34.68
C ARG A 56 23.15 15.16 -33.49
N LEU A 57 23.99 14.58 -32.65
CA LEU A 57 23.57 13.91 -31.41
C LEU A 57 22.82 14.85 -30.47
N GLY A 58 23.30 16.10 -30.33
CA GLY A 58 22.63 17.13 -29.55
C GLY A 58 21.24 17.44 -30.07
N ALA A 59 21.09 17.65 -31.38
CA ALA A 59 19.81 17.96 -32.00
C ALA A 59 18.80 16.80 -31.89
N GLU A 60 19.24 15.56 -32.13
CA GLU A 60 18.33 14.42 -32.23
C GLU A 60 18.02 13.75 -30.88
N LEU A 61 18.99 13.69 -29.95
CA LEU A 61 18.84 12.95 -28.69
C LEU A 61 18.56 13.84 -27.47
N ALA A 62 19.02 15.10 -27.43
CA ALA A 62 18.80 15.96 -26.26
C ALA A 62 17.31 16.18 -25.93
N PRO A 63 16.39 16.38 -26.91
CA PRO A 63 14.96 16.46 -26.63
C PRO A 63 14.41 15.16 -26.01
N ARG A 64 14.91 13.99 -26.45
CA ARG A 64 14.48 12.67 -25.93
C ARG A 64 14.92 12.47 -24.47
N PHE A 65 16.09 12.94 -24.08
CA PHE A 65 16.57 12.90 -22.69
C PHE A 65 15.92 13.96 -21.79
N SER A 66 15.41 15.05 -22.37
CA SER A 66 14.68 16.08 -21.64
C SER A 66 13.21 15.70 -21.39
N ALA A 67 12.69 14.73 -22.14
CA ALA A 67 11.30 14.27 -22.00
C ALA A 67 11.03 13.65 -20.62
N PRO A 68 9.88 13.95 -20.01
CA PRO A 68 9.52 13.38 -18.70
C PRO A 68 9.16 11.90 -18.82
N VAL A 69 9.46 11.13 -17.77
CA VAL A 69 9.03 9.73 -17.66
C VAL A 69 7.68 9.67 -16.95
N VAL A 70 6.70 9.02 -17.56
CA VAL A 70 5.35 8.82 -17.00
C VAL A 70 5.26 7.45 -16.34
N ILE A 71 4.87 7.40 -15.07
CA ILE A 71 4.68 6.16 -14.32
C ILE A 71 3.20 6.01 -14.02
N ARG A 72 2.61 4.86 -14.33
CA ARG A 72 1.26 4.49 -13.90
C ARG A 72 1.34 3.41 -12.83
N ALA A 73 0.67 3.64 -11.70
CA ALA A 73 0.64 2.69 -10.59
C ALA A 73 -0.74 2.75 -9.91
N ALA A 74 -1.41 1.59 -9.81
CA ALA A 74 -2.75 1.47 -9.21
C ALA A 74 -3.79 2.47 -9.77
N GLY A 75 -3.78 2.70 -11.09
CA GLY A 75 -4.69 3.63 -11.76
C GLY A 75 -4.36 5.11 -11.58
N ARG A 76 -3.24 5.44 -10.93
CA ARG A 76 -2.75 6.82 -10.74
C ARG A 76 -1.58 7.10 -11.65
N ARG A 77 -1.49 8.35 -12.13
CA ARG A 77 -0.39 8.84 -12.97
C ARG A 77 0.60 9.65 -12.13
N PHE A 78 1.88 9.36 -12.30
CA PHE A 78 3.01 10.09 -11.72
C PHE A 78 3.96 10.49 -12.84
N VAL A 79 4.66 11.62 -12.69
CA VAL A 79 5.55 12.14 -13.73
C VAL A 79 6.88 12.49 -13.10
N LEU A 80 7.97 11.93 -13.63
CA LEU A 80 9.34 12.27 -13.27
C LEU A 80 9.91 13.18 -14.34
N GLN A 81 10.12 14.44 -13.97
CA GLN A 81 10.82 15.41 -14.83
C GLN A 81 12.31 15.06 -14.91
N ALA A 82 12.91 15.18 -16.10
CA ALA A 82 14.34 14.91 -16.31
C ALA A 82 15.23 15.76 -15.37
N ALA A 83 14.85 17.03 -15.16
CA ALA A 83 15.53 17.93 -14.22
C ALA A 83 15.56 17.38 -12.78
N ARG A 84 14.48 16.74 -12.32
CA ARG A 84 14.40 16.14 -10.98
C ARG A 84 15.33 14.93 -10.84
N ALA A 85 15.49 14.15 -11.91
CA ALA A 85 16.46 13.06 -11.99
C ALA A 85 17.89 13.54 -12.31
N ARG A 86 18.09 14.84 -12.56
CA ARG A 86 19.38 15.43 -12.97
C ARG A 86 20.00 14.71 -14.18
N VAL A 87 19.16 14.38 -15.17
CA VAL A 87 19.61 13.74 -16.41
C VAL A 87 20.55 14.69 -17.14
N ARG A 88 21.72 14.19 -17.52
CA ARG A 88 22.72 14.89 -18.33
C ARG A 88 23.17 13.95 -19.44
N PHE A 89 22.92 14.37 -20.68
CA PHE A 89 23.42 13.71 -21.86
C PHE A 89 24.70 14.41 -22.33
N ASP A 90 25.79 13.65 -22.51
CA ASP A 90 27.07 14.17 -23.00
C ASP A 90 27.24 13.79 -24.47
N ALA A 91 26.76 14.67 -25.35
CA ALA A 91 26.85 14.48 -26.80
C ALA A 91 28.32 14.40 -27.25
N ALA A 92 29.19 15.24 -26.69
CA ALA A 92 30.60 15.29 -27.08
C ALA A 92 31.37 14.03 -26.66
N ALA A 93 31.15 13.52 -25.44
CA ALA A 93 31.74 12.25 -25.02
C ALA A 93 31.21 11.07 -25.83
N THR A 94 29.94 11.10 -26.21
CA THR A 94 29.34 10.09 -27.09
C THR A 94 29.94 10.13 -28.48
N ALA A 95 30.12 11.31 -29.08
CA ALA A 95 30.76 11.50 -30.37
C ALA A 95 32.24 11.07 -30.36
N ARG A 96 32.99 11.37 -29.29
CA ARG A 96 34.38 10.89 -29.14
C ARG A 96 34.47 9.36 -29.11
N ARG A 97 33.53 8.69 -28.44
CA ARG A 97 33.44 7.22 -28.45
C ARG A 97 33.10 6.66 -29.83
N ALA A 98 32.24 7.35 -30.58
CA ALA A 98 31.90 6.99 -31.95
C ALA A 98 33.12 7.12 -32.89
N LEU A 99 33.93 8.16 -32.69
CA LEU A 99 35.12 8.42 -33.51
C LEU A 99 36.18 7.31 -33.40
N THR A 100 36.32 6.71 -32.22
CA THR A 100 37.30 5.64 -31.96
C THR A 100 36.68 4.24 -32.03
N ALA A 101 35.45 4.12 -32.50
CA ALA A 101 34.72 2.86 -32.50
C ALA A 101 35.30 1.90 -33.53
N THR A 102 35.47 0.65 -33.16
CA THR A 102 35.96 -0.42 -34.04
C THR A 102 34.91 -1.50 -34.20
N HIS A 103 35.04 -2.37 -35.20
CA HIS A 103 34.12 -3.52 -35.38
C HIS A 103 34.11 -4.49 -34.18
N SER A 104 35.06 -4.36 -33.24
CA SER A 104 35.08 -5.10 -31.97
C SER A 104 34.11 -4.53 -30.92
N ASP A 105 33.65 -3.29 -31.09
CA ASP A 105 32.75 -2.57 -30.17
C ASP A 105 31.26 -2.85 -30.45
N VAL A 106 30.96 -3.88 -31.25
CA VAL A 106 29.60 -4.27 -31.63
C VAL A 106 28.85 -4.81 -30.41
N THR A 107 27.76 -4.13 -30.02
CA THR A 107 26.76 -4.75 -29.15
C THR A 107 25.85 -5.66 -29.98
N PRO A 108 25.56 -6.90 -29.55
CA PRO A 108 24.72 -7.80 -30.33
C PRO A 108 23.29 -7.24 -30.41
N GLN A 109 22.85 -6.88 -31.61
CA GLN A 109 21.43 -6.66 -31.88
C GLN A 109 20.72 -8.00 -32.06
N VAL A 110 19.65 -8.21 -31.30
CA VAL A 110 18.68 -9.28 -31.55
C VAL A 110 17.68 -8.76 -32.59
N GLY A 111 17.82 -9.23 -33.83
CA GLY A 111 16.76 -9.20 -34.84
C GLY A 111 16.71 -7.96 -35.73
N GLY A 112 17.52 -7.94 -36.79
CA GLY A 112 17.37 -7.01 -37.91
C GLY A 112 18.37 -7.33 -39.02
N ALA A 113 17.87 -7.73 -40.19
CA ALA A 113 18.68 -7.96 -41.37
C ALA A 113 19.08 -6.62 -41.99
N GLY A 114 20.38 -6.26 -41.93
CA GLY A 114 20.92 -5.12 -42.65
C GLY A 114 22.21 -4.56 -42.04
N GLY A 115 23.36 -4.97 -42.58
CA GLY A 115 24.67 -4.35 -42.38
C GLY A 115 25.30 -4.53 -40.99
N ALA A 116 26.57 -4.95 -40.95
CA ALA A 116 27.38 -5.02 -39.73
C ALA A 116 27.78 -3.61 -39.25
N GLY A 117 26.81 -2.83 -38.77
CA GLY A 117 27.02 -1.50 -38.20
C GLY A 117 27.45 -1.57 -36.72
N ILE A 118 28.19 -0.55 -36.27
CA ILE A 118 28.64 -0.42 -34.88
C ILE A 118 27.60 0.41 -34.11
N VAL A 119 26.79 -0.25 -33.28
CA VAL A 119 25.76 0.41 -32.46
C VAL A 119 26.31 0.73 -31.08
N LEU A 120 26.37 2.01 -30.73
CA LEU A 120 26.83 2.49 -29.44
C LEU A 120 25.68 3.02 -28.58
N LEU A 121 25.79 2.84 -27.27
CA LEU A 121 24.91 3.48 -26.30
C LEU A 121 25.36 4.92 -26.02
N PRO A 122 24.43 5.88 -25.91
CA PRO A 122 24.73 7.26 -25.56
C PRO A 122 25.34 7.37 -24.15
N THR A 123 26.23 8.35 -23.97
CA THR A 123 26.81 8.67 -22.66
C THR A 123 25.84 9.56 -21.89
N VAL A 124 25.09 8.95 -20.98
CA VAL A 124 24.11 9.63 -20.12
C VAL A 124 24.42 9.38 -18.64
N ARG A 125 24.16 10.39 -17.81
CA ARG A 125 24.24 10.28 -16.35
C ARG A 125 22.99 10.86 -15.72
N HIS A 126 22.54 10.24 -14.63
CA HIS A 126 21.45 10.77 -13.81
C HIS A 126 21.63 10.39 -12.35
N ALA A 127 20.94 11.11 -11.47
CA ALA A 127 20.99 10.89 -10.03
C ALA A 127 20.14 9.68 -9.62
N ARG A 128 20.75 8.49 -9.56
CA ARG A 128 20.11 7.23 -9.10
C ARG A 128 19.39 7.38 -7.76
N LEU A 129 19.94 8.18 -6.83
CA LEU A 129 19.31 8.46 -5.54
C LEU A 129 17.99 9.23 -5.69
N ALA A 130 17.91 10.20 -6.61
CA ALA A 130 16.69 10.95 -6.89
C ALA A 130 15.60 10.04 -7.49
N VAL A 131 15.98 9.10 -8.36
CA VAL A 131 15.09 8.08 -8.91
C VAL A 131 14.55 7.15 -7.81
N ARG A 132 15.43 6.63 -6.94
CA ARG A 132 15.02 5.80 -5.80
C ARG A 132 14.08 6.55 -4.84
N ALA A 133 14.38 7.81 -4.53
CA ALA A 133 13.54 8.65 -3.69
C ALA A 133 12.15 8.89 -4.32
N PHE A 134 12.09 9.10 -5.63
CA PHE A 134 10.84 9.23 -6.37
C PHE A 134 10.02 7.94 -6.37
N ALA A 135 10.66 6.79 -6.64
CA ALA A 135 10.01 5.48 -6.59
C ALA A 135 9.48 5.17 -5.17
N ALA A 136 10.23 5.49 -4.13
CA ALA A 136 9.80 5.37 -2.74
C ALA A 136 8.60 6.28 -2.43
N GLN A 137 8.58 7.52 -2.96
CA GLN A 137 7.44 8.43 -2.82
C GLN A 137 6.18 7.86 -3.49
N ILE A 138 6.30 7.26 -4.68
CA ILE A 138 5.18 6.57 -5.35
C ILE A 138 4.70 5.40 -4.48
N ALA A 139 5.63 4.58 -3.99
CA ALA A 139 5.29 3.45 -3.14
C ALA A 139 4.58 3.87 -1.85
N ALA A 140 4.98 4.97 -1.21
CA ALA A 140 4.29 5.52 -0.05
C ALA A 140 2.90 6.10 -0.38
N ARG A 141 2.74 6.76 -1.54
CA ARG A 141 1.45 7.34 -1.96
C ARG A 141 0.43 6.29 -2.40
N VAL A 142 0.89 5.20 -3.03
CA VAL A 142 0.05 4.10 -3.51
C VAL A 142 -0.14 3.04 -2.43
N GLY A 143 0.90 2.85 -1.61
CA GLY A 143 0.99 1.84 -0.58
C GLY A 143 -0.11 2.00 0.47
N ARG A 144 -0.75 0.89 0.80
CA ARG A 144 -1.67 0.81 1.92
C ARG A 144 -1.64 -0.58 2.51
N GLU A 145 -1.66 -0.65 3.83
CA GLU A 145 -1.74 -1.93 4.53
C GLU A 145 -3.14 -2.56 4.39
N PRO A 146 -3.22 -3.91 4.35
CA PRO A 146 -4.48 -4.60 4.42
C PRO A 146 -5.16 -4.30 5.76
N ARG A 147 -6.48 -4.20 5.74
CA ARG A 147 -7.28 -4.00 6.97
C ARG A 147 -8.32 -5.09 7.05
N ASN A 148 -8.34 -5.78 8.19
CA ASN A 148 -9.37 -6.76 8.50
C ASN A 148 -10.77 -6.14 8.54
N ALA A 149 -11.78 -6.97 8.28
CA ALA A 149 -13.14 -6.63 8.63
C ALA A 149 -13.28 -6.55 10.15
N GLU A 150 -14.21 -5.74 10.61
CA GLU A 150 -14.44 -5.53 12.04
C GLU A 150 -15.92 -5.40 12.32
N LEU A 151 -16.34 -5.99 13.45
CA LEU A 151 -17.68 -5.83 13.99
C LEU A 151 -17.75 -4.55 14.81
N ILE A 152 -18.62 -3.64 14.39
CA ILE A 152 -18.97 -2.43 15.15
C ILE A 152 -20.29 -2.70 15.86
N LEU A 153 -20.19 -2.83 17.19
CA LEU A 153 -21.33 -3.10 18.06
C LEU A 153 -22.10 -1.81 18.39
N GLY A 154 -23.39 -1.80 18.06
CA GLY A 154 -24.31 -0.73 18.42
C GLY A 154 -25.51 -1.27 19.16
N VAL A 155 -26.08 -0.48 20.07
CA VAL A 155 -27.22 -0.92 20.92
C VAL A 155 -28.47 -1.26 20.10
N ARG A 156 -28.65 -0.63 18.93
CA ARG A 156 -29.83 -0.86 18.06
C ARG A 156 -29.49 -1.47 16.71
N ARG A 157 -28.22 -1.47 16.30
CA ARG A 157 -27.76 -1.98 14.99
C ARG A 157 -26.32 -2.47 15.09
N GLN A 158 -26.04 -3.62 14.50
CA GLN A 158 -24.69 -4.15 14.33
C GLN A 158 -24.20 -3.87 12.92
N ARG A 159 -22.97 -3.39 12.77
CA ARG A 159 -22.38 -3.07 11.46
C ARG A 159 -21.08 -3.83 11.27
N VAL A 160 -20.81 -4.25 10.05
CA VAL A 160 -19.49 -4.78 9.67
C VAL A 160 -18.77 -3.74 8.87
N ARG A 161 -17.66 -3.23 9.40
CA ARG A 161 -16.71 -2.47 8.61
C ARG A 161 -16.02 -3.45 7.67
N ARG A 162 -16.18 -3.23 6.36
CA ARG A 162 -15.62 -4.13 5.35
C ARG A 162 -14.09 -4.14 5.40
N ALA A 163 -13.54 -5.31 5.16
CA ALA A 163 -12.11 -5.50 4.98
C ALA A 163 -11.63 -4.74 3.73
N ARG A 164 -10.35 -4.36 3.73
CA ARG A 164 -9.73 -3.63 2.62
C ARG A 164 -8.43 -4.33 2.22
N LEU A 165 -8.24 -4.48 0.91
CA LEU A 165 -7.01 -5.05 0.35
C LEU A 165 -5.81 -4.13 0.60
N GLY A 166 -4.71 -4.74 1.00
CA GLY A 166 -3.40 -4.12 0.99
C GLY A 166 -2.89 -3.96 -0.43
N VAL A 167 -2.15 -2.90 -0.68
CA VAL A 167 -1.53 -2.59 -1.98
C VAL A 167 -0.11 -2.17 -1.69
N GLN A 168 0.86 -2.77 -2.36
CA GLN A 168 2.27 -2.43 -2.23
C GLN A 168 2.88 -2.29 -3.62
N VAL A 169 3.80 -1.33 -3.73
CA VAL A 169 4.65 -1.13 -4.91
C VAL A 169 6.06 -1.51 -4.50
N ASP A 170 6.71 -2.35 -5.31
CA ASP A 170 8.14 -2.61 -5.16
C ASP A 170 8.93 -1.39 -5.64
N SER A 171 9.34 -0.54 -4.70
CA SER A 171 10.07 0.69 -5.01
C SER A 171 11.45 0.43 -5.61
N ARG A 172 12.11 -0.70 -5.27
CA ARG A 172 13.41 -1.07 -5.82
C ARG A 172 13.29 -1.45 -7.28
N ARG A 173 12.33 -2.33 -7.60
CA ARG A 173 12.04 -2.71 -8.97
C ARG A 173 11.55 -1.53 -9.81
N LEU A 174 10.71 -0.67 -9.25
CA LEU A 174 10.25 0.54 -9.93
C LEU A 174 11.43 1.49 -10.24
N ALA A 175 12.34 1.71 -9.29
CA ALA A 175 13.51 2.55 -9.51
C ALA A 175 14.39 1.99 -10.63
N ALA A 176 14.65 0.67 -10.64
CA ALA A 176 15.41 0.01 -11.70
C ALA A 176 14.75 0.16 -13.09
N ALA A 177 13.42 0.06 -13.17
CA ALA A 177 12.70 0.27 -14.43
C ALA A 177 12.78 1.73 -14.93
N ILE A 178 12.66 2.71 -14.02
CA ILE A 178 12.84 4.13 -14.37
C ILE A 178 14.27 4.39 -14.84
N ASP A 179 15.23 3.82 -14.13
CA ASP A 179 16.65 3.90 -14.45
C ASP A 179 16.94 3.38 -15.87
N GLN A 180 16.43 2.20 -16.23
CA GLN A 180 16.54 1.66 -17.59
C GLN A 180 15.95 2.60 -18.64
N VAL A 181 14.77 3.16 -18.37
CA VAL A 181 14.14 4.13 -19.29
C VAL A 181 15.01 5.39 -19.41
N LEU A 182 15.60 5.90 -18.33
CA LEU A 182 16.45 7.09 -18.37
C LEU A 182 17.78 6.85 -19.12
N ASP A 183 18.33 5.64 -19.02
CA ASP A 183 19.56 5.24 -19.69
C ASP A 183 19.38 5.04 -21.21
N ASP A 184 18.19 4.64 -21.66
CA ASP A 184 17.87 4.37 -23.06
C ASP A 184 16.92 5.43 -23.67
N PRO A 185 17.39 6.30 -24.59
CA PRO A 185 16.54 7.31 -25.22
C PRO A 185 15.58 6.74 -26.28
N THR A 186 15.72 5.47 -26.66
CA THR A 186 14.80 4.78 -27.58
C THR A 186 13.63 4.13 -26.85
N ALA A 187 13.80 3.87 -25.54
CA ALA A 187 12.77 3.32 -24.70
C ALA A 187 11.56 4.28 -24.59
N PRO A 188 10.32 3.76 -24.62
CA PRO A 188 9.14 4.56 -24.32
C PRO A 188 9.29 5.25 -22.96
N ARG A 189 8.99 6.55 -22.89
CA ARG A 189 9.01 7.35 -21.64
C ARG A 189 7.82 7.03 -20.73
N PHE A 190 7.51 5.76 -20.58
CA PHE A 190 6.34 5.24 -19.89
C PHE A 190 6.67 3.94 -19.14
N VAL A 191 6.29 3.87 -17.86
CA VAL A 191 6.47 2.69 -16.99
C VAL A 191 5.14 2.31 -16.36
N GLU A 192 4.64 1.11 -16.68
CA GLU A 192 3.48 0.52 -16.01
C GLU A 192 3.94 -0.30 -14.80
N GLN A 193 3.65 0.21 -13.60
CA GLN A 193 4.05 -0.43 -12.35
C GLN A 193 2.94 -1.34 -11.83
N ARG A 194 3.21 -2.64 -11.85
CA ARG A 194 2.35 -3.64 -11.20
C ARG A 194 2.39 -3.49 -9.68
N VAL A 195 1.23 -3.69 -9.05
CA VAL A 195 1.11 -3.66 -7.59
C VAL A 195 0.93 -5.06 -7.02
N LYS A 196 1.58 -5.33 -5.88
CA LYS A 196 1.30 -6.51 -5.08
C LYS A 196 0.06 -6.26 -4.24
N ARG A 197 -0.93 -7.14 -4.33
CA ARG A 197 -2.16 -7.07 -3.53
C ARG A 197 -2.11 -8.09 -2.42
N THR A 198 -2.34 -7.66 -1.19
CA THR A 198 -2.37 -8.53 -0.01
C THR A 198 -3.79 -8.60 0.52
N ARG A 199 -4.30 -9.82 0.69
CA ARG A 199 -5.64 -10.03 1.26
C ARG A 199 -5.61 -9.82 2.78
N PRO A 200 -6.66 -9.23 3.37
CA PRO A 200 -6.82 -9.19 4.81
C PRO A 200 -7.04 -10.60 5.35
N ALA A 201 -6.64 -10.84 6.60
CA ALA A 201 -6.79 -12.14 7.26
C ALA A 201 -8.25 -12.45 7.60
N VAL A 202 -9.04 -11.42 7.93
CA VAL A 202 -10.44 -11.55 8.31
C VAL A 202 -11.31 -10.73 7.36
N ASN A 203 -12.29 -11.38 6.75
CA ASN A 203 -13.27 -10.77 5.86
C ASN A 203 -14.64 -10.62 6.55
N ALA A 204 -15.60 -10.00 5.85
CA ALA A 204 -16.91 -9.70 6.43
C ALA A 204 -17.78 -10.94 6.71
N ASN A 205 -17.58 -12.03 5.98
CA ASN A 205 -18.27 -13.30 6.21
C ASN A 205 -17.70 -13.99 7.45
N ASP A 206 -16.39 -13.95 7.66
CA ASP A 206 -15.77 -14.50 8.87
C ASP A 206 -16.31 -13.80 10.13
N ILE A 207 -16.45 -12.47 10.09
CA ILE A 207 -17.08 -11.71 11.19
C ILE A 207 -18.53 -12.15 11.43
N ARG A 208 -19.31 -12.37 10.37
CA ARG A 208 -20.70 -12.84 10.50
C ARG A 208 -20.76 -14.26 11.07
N ALA A 209 -19.89 -15.15 10.60
CA ALA A 209 -19.83 -16.54 11.05
C ALA A 209 -19.40 -16.64 12.52
N ALA A 210 -18.43 -15.83 12.95
CA ALA A 210 -17.95 -15.83 14.34
C ALA A 210 -18.93 -15.16 15.32
N ASN A 211 -19.82 -14.28 14.84
CA ASN A 211 -20.73 -13.49 15.68
C ASN A 211 -22.19 -13.70 15.26
N ARG A 212 -22.60 -14.97 15.14
CA ARG A 212 -23.96 -15.35 14.72
C ARG A 212 -25.03 -14.79 15.65
N THR A 213 -24.79 -14.80 16.96
CA THR A 213 -25.72 -14.29 17.96
C THR A 213 -25.07 -13.17 18.77
N ILE A 214 -25.79 -12.08 18.94
CA ILE A 214 -25.39 -10.93 19.77
C ILE A 214 -26.60 -10.47 20.58
N ILE A 215 -26.39 -10.18 21.85
CA ILE A 215 -27.36 -9.52 22.70
C ILE A 215 -26.91 -8.09 22.93
N THR A 216 -27.86 -7.16 22.92
CA THR A 216 -27.61 -5.80 23.42
C THR A 216 -28.68 -5.41 24.42
N VAL A 217 -28.29 -4.77 25.51
CA VAL A 217 -29.18 -4.25 26.54
C VAL A 217 -29.04 -2.73 26.58
N SER A 218 -30.17 -2.05 26.50
CA SER A 218 -30.27 -0.62 26.80
C SER A 218 -30.91 -0.46 28.17
N LYS A 219 -30.16 0.09 29.12
CA LYS A 219 -30.67 0.43 30.46
C LYS A 219 -31.63 1.60 30.41
N ARG A 220 -31.37 2.58 29.54
CA ARG A 220 -32.26 3.73 29.32
C ARG A 220 -33.63 3.32 28.79
N ASP A 221 -33.67 2.41 27.81
CA ASP A 221 -34.92 1.99 27.17
C ASP A 221 -35.53 0.74 27.83
N PHE A 222 -34.92 0.19 28.89
CA PHE A 222 -35.32 -1.07 29.50
C PHE A 222 -35.57 -2.19 28.47
N THR A 223 -34.67 -2.30 27.49
CA THR A 223 -34.86 -3.19 26.34
C THR A 223 -33.63 -4.06 26.11
N LEU A 224 -33.85 -5.37 26.04
CA LEU A 224 -32.89 -6.35 25.53
C LEU A 224 -33.23 -6.67 24.07
N ARG A 225 -32.22 -6.73 23.21
CA ARG A 225 -32.38 -7.06 21.79
C ARG A 225 -31.52 -8.26 21.42
N LEU A 226 -32.14 -9.23 20.78
CA LEU A 226 -31.48 -10.39 20.18
C LEU A 226 -31.20 -10.09 18.70
N PHE A 227 -29.93 -10.11 18.33
CA PHE A 227 -29.49 -10.08 16.94
C PHE A 227 -29.03 -11.47 16.53
N GLN A 228 -29.51 -11.95 15.38
CA GLN A 228 -28.95 -13.13 14.71
C GLN A 228 -28.52 -12.74 13.30
N ASP A 229 -27.35 -13.21 12.87
CA ASP A 229 -26.72 -12.84 11.61
C ASP A 229 -26.65 -11.31 11.43
N LEU A 230 -26.38 -10.60 12.54
CA LEU A 230 -26.29 -9.15 12.64
C LEU A 230 -27.60 -8.37 12.36
N LYS A 231 -28.74 -9.05 12.17
CA LYS A 231 -30.05 -8.39 12.06
C LYS A 231 -30.86 -8.62 13.34
N LEU A 232 -31.63 -7.61 13.72
CA LEU A 232 -32.55 -7.70 14.86
C LEU A 232 -33.55 -8.82 14.60
N ARG A 233 -33.70 -9.73 15.56
CA ARG A 233 -34.69 -10.81 15.51
C ARG A 233 -35.84 -10.54 16.45
N LYS A 234 -35.54 -10.16 17.70
CA LYS A 234 -36.57 -9.87 18.70
C LYS A 234 -36.05 -8.86 19.71
N SER A 235 -36.97 -8.08 20.26
CA SER A 235 -36.73 -7.20 21.40
C SER A 235 -37.61 -7.65 22.56
N TYR A 236 -37.09 -7.51 23.77
CA TYR A 236 -37.74 -7.90 25.01
C TYR A 236 -37.66 -6.73 25.97
N ARG A 237 -38.77 -6.45 26.68
CA ARG A 237 -38.74 -5.50 27.79
C ARG A 237 -38.08 -6.18 28.99
N VAL A 238 -37.24 -5.45 29.71
CA VAL A 238 -36.46 -6.00 30.84
C VAL A 238 -36.47 -5.07 32.03
N ALA A 239 -36.18 -5.57 33.22
CA ALA A 239 -35.75 -4.73 34.35
C ALA A 239 -34.23 -4.75 34.44
N VAL A 240 -33.63 -3.66 34.89
CA VAL A 240 -32.19 -3.55 35.12
C VAL A 240 -31.89 -3.21 36.59
N GLY A 241 -30.62 -3.16 36.93
CA GLY A 241 -30.14 -2.82 38.26
C GLY A 241 -30.55 -1.42 38.68
N GLN A 242 -30.99 -1.28 39.93
CA GLN A 242 -31.28 0.01 40.56
C GLN A 242 -30.02 0.87 40.69
N PRO A 243 -30.12 2.20 40.89
CA PRO A 243 -28.95 3.08 40.91
C PRO A 243 -27.84 2.69 41.89
N ILE A 244 -28.21 2.19 43.09
CA ILE A 244 -27.24 1.72 44.10
C ILE A 244 -26.63 0.34 43.79
N TYR A 245 -27.26 -0.45 42.91
CA TYR A 245 -26.76 -1.74 42.41
C TYR A 245 -26.91 -1.81 40.88
N PRO A 246 -26.16 -0.98 40.14
CA PRO A 246 -26.41 -0.76 38.73
C PRO A 246 -26.00 -1.99 37.90
N THR A 247 -26.76 -2.28 36.84
CA THR A 247 -26.27 -3.22 35.82
C THR A 247 -25.01 -2.63 35.16
N PRO A 248 -23.90 -3.40 35.10
CA PRO A 248 -22.62 -2.90 34.61
C PRO A 248 -22.68 -2.54 33.12
N ASN A 249 -22.01 -1.45 32.76
CA ASN A 249 -21.81 -1.06 31.36
C ASN A 249 -20.60 -1.79 30.77
N GLY A 250 -20.68 -2.19 29.50
CA GLY A 250 -19.54 -2.80 28.83
C GLY A 250 -19.92 -3.79 27.74
N THR A 251 -18.91 -4.46 27.22
CA THR A 251 -19.07 -5.60 26.30
C THR A 251 -18.60 -6.85 27.04
N PHE A 252 -19.50 -7.80 27.20
CA PHE A 252 -19.29 -9.04 27.92
C PHE A 252 -19.63 -10.23 27.03
N ARG A 253 -19.59 -11.44 27.60
CA ARG A 253 -20.03 -12.66 26.96
C ARG A 253 -20.90 -13.47 27.91
N ILE A 254 -21.78 -14.29 27.36
CA ILE A 254 -22.47 -15.31 28.15
C ILE A 254 -21.44 -16.33 28.65
N SER A 255 -21.22 -16.39 29.96
CA SER A 255 -20.23 -17.27 30.59
C SER A 255 -20.76 -18.69 30.76
N ASP A 256 -22.00 -18.81 31.19
CA ASP A 256 -22.64 -20.08 31.53
C ASP A 256 -24.16 -19.95 31.34
N LYS A 257 -24.82 -21.12 31.31
CA LYS A 257 -26.26 -21.21 31.13
C LYS A 257 -26.82 -22.35 31.97
N GLN A 258 -27.94 -22.10 32.64
CA GLN A 258 -28.60 -23.07 33.51
C GLN A 258 -30.12 -23.06 33.32
N ILE A 259 -30.72 -24.25 33.35
CA ILE A 259 -32.17 -24.47 33.39
C ILE A 259 -32.53 -24.68 34.85
N ASP A 260 -33.55 -23.98 35.33
CA ASP A 260 -34.03 -24.00 36.72
C ASP A 260 -32.85 -23.87 37.71
N PRO A 261 -32.10 -22.75 37.63
CA PRO A 261 -30.84 -22.56 38.33
C PRO A 261 -31.03 -22.55 39.85
N VAL A 262 -30.09 -23.11 40.59
CA VAL A 262 -29.95 -22.83 42.02
C VAL A 262 -29.53 -21.38 42.19
N TRP A 263 -30.22 -20.63 43.05
CA TRP A 263 -29.83 -19.27 43.38
C TRP A 263 -28.92 -19.27 44.62
N SER A 264 -27.63 -19.01 44.40
CA SER A 264 -26.68 -18.74 45.47
C SER A 264 -26.82 -17.28 45.89
N VAL A 265 -27.34 -17.05 47.10
CA VAL A 265 -27.64 -15.71 47.60
C VAL A 265 -26.33 -14.99 47.92
N PRO A 266 -26.08 -13.80 47.37
CA PRO A 266 -24.84 -13.08 47.64
C PRO A 266 -24.80 -12.64 49.11
N ASN A 267 -23.59 -12.66 49.70
CA ASN A 267 -23.32 -12.05 51.00
C ASN A 267 -23.35 -10.53 50.87
N SER A 268 -24.54 -9.94 50.85
CA SER A 268 -24.75 -8.50 50.68
C SER A 268 -25.79 -7.99 51.67
N PRO A 269 -25.70 -6.72 52.13
CA PRO A 269 -26.63 -6.19 53.12
C PRO A 269 -28.11 -6.34 52.74
N TRP A 270 -28.44 -6.22 51.46
CA TRP A 270 -29.82 -6.37 50.97
C TRP A 270 -30.36 -7.81 51.04
N ALA A 271 -29.47 -8.80 51.12
CA ALA A 271 -29.86 -10.21 51.23
C ALA A 271 -30.27 -10.60 52.65
N GLY A 272 -29.92 -9.78 53.66
CA GLY A 272 -30.25 -10.01 55.06
C GLY A 272 -29.81 -11.39 55.53
N GLU A 273 -30.69 -12.08 56.26
CA GLU A 273 -30.46 -13.42 56.83
C GLU A 273 -30.27 -14.52 55.78
N LEU A 274 -30.70 -14.29 54.53
CA LEU A 274 -30.50 -15.24 53.44
C LEU A 274 -29.08 -15.17 52.84
N GLY A 275 -28.27 -14.18 53.19
CA GLY A 275 -26.90 -14.02 52.68
C GLY A 275 -26.09 -15.32 52.82
N GLY A 276 -25.52 -15.80 51.70
CA GLY A 276 -24.68 -16.99 51.69
C GLY A 276 -25.44 -18.32 51.64
N SER A 277 -26.76 -18.29 51.74
CA SER A 277 -27.62 -19.46 51.56
C SER A 277 -27.78 -19.83 50.08
N ARG A 278 -28.43 -20.98 49.83
CA ARG A 278 -28.81 -21.43 48.49
C ARG A 278 -30.31 -21.71 48.44
N VAL A 279 -30.97 -21.17 47.43
CA VAL A 279 -32.37 -21.48 47.14
C VAL A 279 -32.42 -22.45 45.97
N ALA A 280 -33.09 -23.58 46.16
CA ALA A 280 -33.18 -24.64 45.17
C ALA A 280 -33.76 -24.15 43.83
N GLY A 281 -33.29 -24.75 42.74
CA GLY A 281 -33.88 -24.59 41.41
C GLY A 281 -35.33 -25.04 41.39
N GLY A 282 -36.17 -24.37 40.58
CA GLY A 282 -37.60 -24.67 40.48
C GLY A 282 -38.45 -24.25 41.68
N SER A 283 -37.85 -23.82 42.80
CA SER A 283 -38.59 -23.27 43.94
C SER A 283 -39.37 -22.01 43.57
N ALA A 284 -40.59 -21.86 44.08
CA ALA A 284 -41.38 -20.64 43.94
C ALA A 284 -40.67 -19.41 44.52
N SER A 285 -39.86 -19.58 45.58
CA SER A 285 -39.09 -18.50 46.21
C SER A 285 -37.82 -18.11 45.44
N ASN A 286 -37.41 -18.89 44.43
CA ASN A 286 -36.19 -18.61 43.66
C ASN A 286 -36.44 -17.43 42.70
N PRO A 287 -35.68 -16.31 42.81
CA PRO A 287 -35.89 -15.12 41.99
C PRO A 287 -35.39 -15.26 40.56
N LEU A 288 -34.53 -16.26 40.27
CA LEU A 288 -34.02 -16.54 38.91
C LEU A 288 -35.05 -17.27 38.04
N LYS A 289 -36.01 -17.93 38.70
CA LYS A 289 -37.09 -18.71 38.10
C LYS A 289 -36.56 -19.80 37.15
N ALA A 290 -36.79 -19.64 35.85
CA ALA A 290 -36.68 -20.73 34.91
C ALA A 290 -35.31 -20.85 34.23
N ARG A 291 -34.62 -19.74 33.97
CA ARG A 291 -33.43 -19.73 33.11
C ARG A 291 -32.43 -18.72 33.62
N TRP A 292 -31.16 -19.08 33.56
CA TRP A 292 -30.03 -18.23 33.86
C TRP A 292 -29.05 -18.20 32.70
N MET A 293 -28.58 -17.01 32.34
CA MET A 293 -27.47 -16.79 31.43
C MET A 293 -26.50 -15.83 32.09
N GLY A 294 -25.39 -16.35 32.63
CA GLY A 294 -24.39 -15.58 33.35
C GLY A 294 -23.63 -14.64 32.43
N ILE A 295 -23.23 -13.48 32.94
CA ILE A 295 -22.46 -12.47 32.19
C ILE A 295 -21.12 -12.21 32.90
N VAL A 296 -21.15 -11.67 34.11
CA VAL A 296 -19.96 -11.27 34.86
C VAL A 296 -20.29 -11.06 36.34
N ASN A 297 -19.42 -11.47 37.27
CA ASN A 297 -19.51 -11.15 38.70
C ASN A 297 -20.90 -11.36 39.34
N GLY A 298 -21.56 -12.48 39.06
CA GLY A 298 -22.90 -12.77 39.59
C GLY A 298 -24.04 -11.97 38.95
N VAL A 299 -23.75 -11.17 37.92
CA VAL A 299 -24.74 -10.52 37.05
C VAL A 299 -25.05 -11.44 35.86
N GLY A 300 -26.34 -11.61 35.59
CA GLY A 300 -26.82 -12.39 34.46
C GLY A 300 -28.16 -11.92 33.94
N ILE A 301 -28.63 -12.59 32.89
CA ILE A 301 -29.98 -12.46 32.35
C ILE A 301 -30.80 -13.64 32.87
N HIS A 302 -31.94 -13.36 33.51
CA HIS A 302 -32.77 -14.40 34.09
C HIS A 302 -34.27 -14.06 34.08
N GLY A 303 -35.10 -15.05 34.33
CA GLY A 303 -36.54 -14.86 34.51
C GLY A 303 -36.85 -14.24 35.88
N THR A 304 -37.98 -13.56 36.05
CA THR A 304 -38.42 -13.07 37.35
C THR A 304 -39.88 -13.42 37.60
N GLY A 305 -40.26 -13.55 38.87
CA GLY A 305 -41.67 -13.59 39.26
C GLY A 305 -42.25 -12.20 39.51
N ASP A 306 -41.39 -11.19 39.63
CA ASP A 306 -41.77 -9.80 39.87
C ASP A 306 -42.05 -9.12 38.53
N ASP A 307 -43.09 -9.56 37.82
CA ASP A 307 -43.44 -9.06 36.49
C ASP A 307 -43.63 -7.54 36.46
N TRP A 308 -44.11 -6.97 37.56
CA TRP A 308 -44.26 -5.52 37.76
C TRP A 308 -42.93 -4.75 37.66
N SER A 309 -41.79 -5.41 37.89
CA SER A 309 -40.46 -4.78 37.81
C SER A 309 -40.01 -4.52 36.36
N ILE A 310 -40.59 -5.23 35.38
CA ILE A 310 -40.18 -5.13 33.98
C ILE A 310 -40.47 -3.73 33.42
N GLY A 311 -39.44 -3.09 32.87
CA GLY A 311 -39.53 -1.69 32.43
C GLY A 311 -39.07 -0.67 33.47
N SER A 312 -38.41 -1.10 34.54
CA SER A 312 -37.85 -0.24 35.59
C SER A 312 -36.44 -0.67 36.03
N ALA A 313 -35.80 0.16 36.85
CA ALA A 313 -34.52 -0.14 37.49
C ALA A 313 -34.78 -0.66 38.92
N ALA A 314 -34.89 -1.98 39.08
CA ALA A 314 -35.42 -2.62 40.29
C ALA A 314 -34.59 -3.84 40.77
N SER A 315 -33.58 -4.27 40.01
CA SER A 315 -32.76 -5.42 40.38
C SER A 315 -31.50 -5.02 41.16
N HIS A 316 -30.78 -6.02 41.67
CA HIS A 316 -29.46 -5.85 42.29
C HIS A 316 -28.30 -6.01 41.28
N GLY A 317 -28.55 -5.62 40.02
CA GLY A 317 -27.56 -5.63 38.93
C GLY A 317 -27.91 -6.54 37.76
N CYS A 318 -28.71 -7.59 37.99
CA CYS A 318 -29.15 -8.52 36.95
C CYS A 318 -30.15 -7.92 35.95
N ILE A 319 -30.23 -8.52 34.76
CA ILE A 319 -31.24 -8.18 33.76
C ILE A 319 -32.41 -9.15 33.93
N ARG A 320 -33.52 -8.66 34.49
CA ARG A 320 -34.73 -9.46 34.70
C ARG A 320 -35.59 -9.46 33.44
N MET A 321 -36.12 -10.62 33.10
CA MET A 321 -37.06 -10.81 32.00
C MET A 321 -38.32 -11.51 32.51
N HIS A 322 -39.44 -11.36 31.81
CA HIS A 322 -40.56 -12.27 32.02
C HIS A 322 -40.14 -13.72 31.79
N VAL A 323 -40.76 -14.65 32.52
CA VAL A 323 -40.39 -16.08 32.46
C VAL A 323 -40.58 -16.65 31.05
N TRP A 324 -41.64 -16.27 30.34
CA TRP A 324 -41.87 -16.71 28.96
C TRP A 324 -40.81 -16.15 28.00
N ASP A 325 -40.40 -14.90 28.19
CA ASP A 325 -39.41 -14.24 27.33
C ASP A 325 -38.01 -14.83 27.52
N VAL A 326 -37.60 -15.14 28.77
CA VAL A 326 -36.31 -15.78 28.99
C VAL A 326 -36.31 -17.23 28.48
N LYS A 327 -37.43 -17.96 28.58
CA LYS A 327 -37.57 -19.31 27.99
C LYS A 327 -37.47 -19.26 26.46
N ASP A 328 -37.97 -18.20 25.82
CA ASP A 328 -37.84 -17.96 24.37
C ASP A 328 -36.41 -17.55 23.97
N LEU A 329 -35.74 -16.70 24.77
CA LEU A 329 -34.39 -16.22 24.50
C LEU A 329 -33.32 -17.32 24.71
N TYR A 330 -33.42 -18.06 25.82
CA TYR A 330 -32.41 -19.01 26.27
C TYR A 330 -31.93 -20.00 25.21
N PRO A 331 -32.77 -20.74 24.46
CA PRO A 331 -32.29 -21.71 23.48
C PRO A 331 -31.58 -21.05 22.28
N ARG A 332 -31.80 -19.75 22.03
CA ARG A 332 -31.25 -19.01 20.87
C ARG A 332 -29.87 -18.40 21.13
N VAL A 333 -29.41 -18.47 22.38
CA VAL A 333 -28.21 -17.80 22.87
C VAL A 333 -27.20 -18.84 23.32
N PRO A 334 -26.19 -19.18 22.49
CA PRO A 334 -25.09 -20.05 22.92
C PRO A 334 -24.21 -19.39 23.99
N VAL A 335 -23.52 -20.21 24.79
CA VAL A 335 -22.39 -19.74 25.62
C VAL A 335 -21.35 -19.06 24.71
N GLY A 336 -20.73 -18.00 25.19
CA GLY A 336 -19.81 -17.16 24.43
C GLY A 336 -20.47 -16.04 23.60
N THR A 337 -21.80 -16.00 23.50
CA THR A 337 -22.55 -14.91 22.84
C THR A 337 -22.15 -13.55 23.41
N ILE A 338 -21.85 -12.59 22.55
CA ILE A 338 -21.52 -11.22 22.96
C ILE A 338 -22.75 -10.55 23.58
N VAL A 339 -22.55 -9.85 24.70
CA VAL A 339 -23.55 -9.02 25.37
C VAL A 339 -23.03 -7.59 25.50
N LEU A 340 -23.62 -6.66 24.76
CA LEU A 340 -23.33 -5.22 24.91
C LEU A 340 -24.34 -4.58 25.85
N ILE A 341 -23.91 -3.97 26.95
CA ILE A 341 -24.77 -3.26 27.89
C ILE A 341 -24.42 -1.77 27.89
N ARG A 342 -25.42 -0.91 27.67
CA ARG A 342 -25.28 0.55 27.71
C ARG A 342 -26.44 1.26 28.39
#